data_AF-D8GNC1-F1
#
_entry.id   AF-D8GNC1-F1
#
_cell.length_a   1.000
_cell.length_b   1.000
_cell.length_c   1.000
_cell.angle_alpha   90.00
_cell.angle_beta   90.00
_cell.angle_gamma   90.00
#
_symmetry.space_group_name_H-M   'P 1'
#
loop_
_entity.id
_entity.type
_entity.pdbx_description
1 polymer ?
#
loop_
_entity_poly.entity_id
_entity_poly.type
_entity_poly.pdbx_seq_one_letter_code
_entity_poly.pdbx_strand_id
1 'polypeptide(L)'
;MPLWLQVLLQVAFIAIIFLFVYNQLKIRILYKFHPNRWIILLLSIAAFFLPTIIAAYFRYNLNGSVWQYISSAVFLVLFLWFVDLRSGAIYDVKGSQKEKNIKIKPKAKPNRAKHNKNKK
;
A
#
# COMPACT_ATOMS: atom_id res chain seq x y z
N MET A 1 24.62 -8.96 -27.10
CA MET A 1 23.49 -9.51 -26.32
C MET A 1 22.26 -9.53 -27.21
N PRO A 2 21.39 -10.54 -27.13
CA PRO A 2 20.18 -10.56 -27.93
C PRO A 2 19.22 -9.43 -27.50
N LEU A 3 18.47 -8.88 -28.47
CA LEU A 3 17.56 -7.73 -28.29
C LEU A 3 16.56 -7.93 -27.15
N TRP A 4 15.99 -9.13 -27.03
CA TRP A 4 15.03 -9.46 -25.97
C TRP A 4 15.66 -9.33 -24.57
N LEU A 5 16.93 -9.71 -24.40
CA LEU A 5 17.62 -9.63 -23.11
C LEU A 5 17.89 -8.18 -22.72
N GLN A 6 18.23 -7.32 -23.69
CA GLN A 6 18.44 -5.89 -23.46
C GLN A 6 17.16 -5.20 -22.99
N VAL A 7 16.03 -5.48 -23.65
CA VAL A 7 14.73 -4.94 -23.25
C VAL A 7 14.34 -5.41 -21.84
N LEU A 8 14.56 -6.69 -21.54
CA LEU A 8 14.24 -7.26 -20.22
C LEU A 8 15.07 -6.60 -19.11
N LEU A 9 16.38 -6.42 -19.33
CA LEU A 9 17.26 -5.71 -18.40
C LEU A 9 16.82 -4.26 -18.18
N GLN A 10 16.48 -3.56 -19.25
CA GLN A 10 16.05 -2.16 -19.19
C GLN A 10 14.75 -2.01 -18.40
N VAL A 11 13.76 -2.87 -18.66
CA VAL A 11 12.48 -2.87 -17.93
C VAL A 11 12.71 -3.22 -16.46
N ALA A 12 13.53 -4.24 -16.16
CA ALA A 12 13.84 -4.62 -14.79
C ALA A 12 14.54 -3.48 -14.03
N PHE A 13 15.51 -2.81 -14.67
CA PHE A 13 16.22 -1.68 -14.07
C PHE A 13 15.27 -0.53 -13.71
N ILE A 14 14.39 -0.14 -14.64
CA ILE A 14 13.37 0.90 -14.41
C ILE A 14 12.42 0.47 -13.29
N ALA A 15 11.98 -0.79 -13.28
CA ALA A 15 11.07 -1.30 -12.26
C ALA A 15 11.68 -1.25 -10.86
N ILE A 16 12.96 -1.60 -10.71
CA ILE A 16 13.68 -1.52 -9.43
C ILE A 16 13.74 -0.08 -8.93
N ILE A 17 14.10 0.87 -9.79
CA ILE A 17 14.14 2.31 -9.44
C ILE A 17 12.75 2.78 -9.03
N PHE A 18 11.73 2.42 -9.81
CA PHE A 18 10.35 2.81 -9.54
C PHE A 18 9.86 2.27 -8.18
N LEU A 19 10.13 0.99 -7.88
CA LEU A 19 9.78 0.40 -6.59
C LEU A 19 10.51 1.08 -5.43
N PHE A 20 11.77 1.45 -5.60
CA PHE A 20 12.51 2.20 -4.58
C PHE A 20 11.86 3.56 -4.29
N VAL A 21 11.51 4.31 -5.35
CA VAL A 21 10.80 5.60 -5.23
C VAL A 21 9.42 5.42 -4.59
N TYR A 22 8.66 4.41 -5.03
CA TYR A 22 7.36 4.08 -4.48
C TYR A 22 7.44 3.75 -2.98
N ASN A 23 8.42 2.95 -2.57
CA ASN A 23 8.61 2.61 -1.16
C ASN A 23 8.88 3.86 -0.30
N GLN A 24 9.68 4.81 -0.82
CA GLN A 24 9.90 6.08 -0.13
C GLN A 24 8.62 6.92 -0.01
N LEU A 25 7.81 6.95 -1.07
CA LEU A 25 6.51 7.61 -1.07
C LEU A 25 5.53 6.95 -0.08
N LYS A 26 5.56 5.62 0.00
CA LYS A 26 4.76 4.80 0.92
C LYS A 26 5.06 5.14 2.38
N ILE A 27 6.34 5.11 2.76
CA ILE A 27 6.79 5.36 4.14
C ILE A 27 6.46 6.78 4.59
N ARG A 28 6.66 7.78 3.72
CA ARG A 28 6.56 9.21 4.09
C ARG A 28 5.15 9.77 4.01
N ILE A 29 4.40 9.40 2.98
CA ILE A 29 3.14 10.06 2.64
C ILE A 29 1.97 9.09 2.79
N LEU A 30 2.00 7.95 2.07
CA LEU A 30 0.83 7.09 1.93
C LEU A 30 0.43 6.39 3.24
N TYR A 31 1.38 6.04 4.11
CA TYR A 31 1.10 5.43 5.41
C TYR A 31 0.20 6.29 6.32
N LYS A 32 0.25 7.62 6.17
CA LYS A 32 -0.54 8.53 7.00
C LYS A 32 -2.02 8.50 6.62
N PHE A 33 -2.32 8.23 5.35
CA PHE A 33 -3.68 8.24 4.82
C PHE A 33 -4.29 6.85 4.98
N HIS A 34 -5.50 6.80 5.56
CA HIS A 34 -6.28 5.57 5.74
C HIS A 34 -7.57 5.62 4.90
N PRO A 35 -7.46 5.78 3.58
CA PRO A 35 -8.63 5.85 2.72
C PRO A 35 -9.31 4.48 2.60
N ASN A 36 -10.59 4.51 2.21
CA ASN A 36 -11.31 3.29 1.88
C ASN A 36 -10.70 2.65 0.62
N ARG A 37 -10.34 1.37 0.71
CA ARG A 37 -9.71 0.58 -0.36
C ARG A 37 -10.46 0.64 -1.70
N TRP A 38 -11.79 0.73 -1.66
CA TRP A 38 -12.63 0.78 -2.85
C TRP A 38 -12.51 2.11 -3.60
N ILE A 39 -12.25 3.21 -2.89
CA ILE A 39 -12.06 4.53 -3.50
C ILE A 39 -10.78 4.54 -4.32
N ILE A 40 -9.69 3.97 -3.80
CA ILE A 40 -8.41 3.93 -4.53
C ILE A 40 -8.49 2.97 -5.71
N LEU A 41 -9.21 1.85 -5.59
CA LEU A 41 -9.45 0.97 -6.72
C LEU A 41 -10.17 1.71 -7.85
N LEU A 42 -11.25 2.44 -7.52
CA LEU A 42 -11.98 3.24 -8.50
C LEU A 42 -11.09 4.32 -9.13
N LEU A 43 -10.26 4.99 -8.32
CA LEU A 43 -9.32 6.01 -8.79
C LEU A 43 -8.24 5.42 -9.71
N SER A 44 -7.72 4.23 -9.39
CA SER A 44 -6.74 3.53 -10.22
C SER A 44 -7.34 3.12 -11.57
N ILE A 45 -8.56 2.59 -11.57
CA ILE A 45 -9.30 2.28 -12.81
C ILE A 45 -9.50 3.55 -13.64
N ALA A 46 -9.96 4.63 -13.02
CA ALA A 46 -10.13 5.91 -13.70
C ALA A 46 -8.80 6.42 -14.27
N ALA A 47 -7.70 6.37 -13.51
CA ALA A 47 -6.38 6.79 -13.97
C ALA A 47 -5.85 5.95 -15.16
N PHE A 48 -6.28 4.69 -15.28
CA PHE A 48 -5.93 3.83 -16.41
C PHE A 48 -6.71 4.21 -17.68
N PHE A 49 -8.03 4.40 -17.55
CA PHE A 49 -8.91 4.61 -18.71
C PHE A 49 -9.05 6.07 -19.16
N LEU A 50 -8.96 7.03 -18.24
CA LEU A 50 -9.13 8.45 -18.57
C LEU A 50 -8.16 8.94 -19.65
N PRO A 51 -6.84 8.67 -19.57
CA PRO A 51 -5.90 9.11 -20.60
C PRO A 51 -6.26 8.57 -21.98
N THR A 52 -6.63 7.29 -22.07
CA THR A 52 -7.00 6.65 -23.34
C THR A 52 -8.30 7.19 -23.91
N ILE A 53 -9.30 7.45 -23.06
CA ILE A 53 -10.60 8.01 -23.48
C ILE A 53 -10.41 9.45 -23.97
N ILE A 54 -9.66 10.27 -23.26
CA ILE A 54 -9.36 11.66 -23.63
C ILE A 54 -8.59 11.70 -24.95
N ALA A 55 -7.56 10.87 -25.11
CA ALA A 55 -6.79 10.78 -26.35
C ALA A 55 -7.67 10.40 -27.55
N ALA A 56 -8.55 9.41 -27.37
CA ALA A 56 -9.49 8.99 -28.40
C ALA A 56 -10.49 10.10 -28.76
N TYR A 57 -11.04 10.79 -27.75
CA TYR A 57 -12.03 11.85 -27.95
C TYR A 57 -11.44 13.07 -28.67
N PHE A 58 -10.25 13.53 -28.26
CA PHE A 58 -9.58 14.69 -28.85
C PHE A 58 -8.70 14.34 -30.06
N ARG A 59 -8.65 13.05 -30.46
CA ARG A 59 -7.74 12.53 -31.51
C ARG A 59 -6.28 12.94 -31.30
N TYR A 60 -5.86 13.05 -30.04
CA TYR A 60 -4.50 13.41 -29.67
C TYR A 60 -3.65 12.15 -29.54
N ASN A 61 -2.49 12.12 -30.18
CA ASN A 61 -1.58 10.99 -30.08
C ASN A 61 -0.73 11.11 -28.81
N LEU A 62 -1.05 10.29 -27.80
CA LEU A 62 -0.27 10.22 -26.57
C LEU A 62 1.02 9.40 -26.73
N ASN A 63 1.16 8.60 -27.79
CA ASN A 63 2.27 7.67 -27.92
C ASN A 63 3.61 8.39 -28.02
N GLY A 64 4.53 8.07 -27.10
CA GLY A 64 5.85 8.70 -27.01
C GLY A 64 5.86 10.08 -26.34
N SER A 65 4.70 10.60 -25.93
CA SER A 65 4.61 11.87 -25.20
C SER A 65 4.96 11.69 -23.72
N VAL A 66 5.42 12.77 -23.09
CA VAL A 66 5.66 12.82 -21.63
C VAL A 66 4.38 12.45 -20.85
N TRP A 67 3.21 12.77 -21.41
CA TRP A 67 1.90 12.52 -20.79
C TRP A 67 1.59 11.03 -20.65
N GLN A 68 2.05 10.19 -21.58
CA GLN A 68 1.93 8.73 -21.48
C GLN A 68 2.69 8.19 -20.27
N TYR A 69 3.92 8.67 -20.05
CA TYR A 69 4.74 8.22 -18.91
C TYR A 69 4.17 8.70 -17.58
N ILE A 70 3.70 9.96 -17.52
CA ILE A 70 3.08 10.52 -16.32
C ILE A 70 1.82 9.74 -15.95
N SER A 71 0.91 9.56 -16.90
CA SER A 71 -0.34 8.82 -16.66
C SER A 71 -0.09 7.38 -16.23
N SER A 72 0.86 6.70 -16.88
CA SER A 72 1.27 5.33 -16.50
C SER A 72 1.85 5.27 -15.09
N ALA A 73 2.72 6.22 -14.72
CA ALA A 73 3.31 6.30 -13.39
C ALA A 73 2.23 6.55 -12.31
N VAL A 74 1.29 7.46 -12.57
CA VAL A 74 0.16 7.74 -11.67
C VAL A 74 -0.69 6.48 -11.46
N PHE A 75 -1.02 5.78 -12.54
CA PHE A 75 -1.75 4.51 -12.46
C PHE A 75 -1.00 3.49 -11.59
N LEU A 76 0.30 3.28 -11.84
CA LEU A 76 1.12 2.33 -11.09
C LEU A 76 1.15 2.66 -9.59
N VAL A 77 1.35 3.93 -9.23
CA VAL A 77 1.36 4.38 -7.83
C VAL A 77 0.01 4.09 -7.16
N LEU A 78 -1.10 4.45 -7.81
CA LEU A 78 -2.44 4.22 -7.27
C LEU A 78 -2.76 2.72 -7.15
N PHE A 79 -2.36 1.93 -8.13
CA PHE A 79 -2.58 0.49 -8.13
C PHE A 79 -1.78 -0.22 -7.04
N LEU A 80 -0.49 0.10 -6.91
CA LEU A 80 0.35 -0.42 -5.82
C LEU A 80 -0.20 0.01 -4.46
N TRP A 81 -0.69 1.25 -4.35
CA TRP A 81 -1.31 1.74 -3.13
C TRP A 81 -2.56 0.95 -2.76
N PHE A 82 -3.41 0.59 -3.73
CA PHE A 82 -4.53 -0.31 -3.51
C PHE A 82 -4.08 -1.70 -3.06
N VAL A 83 -3.08 -2.30 -3.71
CA VAL A 83 -2.56 -3.63 -3.36
C VAL A 83 -2.02 -3.66 -1.94
N ASP A 84 -1.26 -2.63 -1.56
CA ASP A 84 -0.70 -2.50 -0.22
C ASP A 84 -1.79 -2.27 0.85
N LEU A 85 -2.86 -1.53 0.54
CA LEU A 85 -3.99 -1.35 1.47
C LEU A 85 -4.80 -2.64 1.63
N ARG A 86 -4.94 -3.42 0.55
CA ARG A 86 -5.64 -4.70 0.57
C ARG A 86 -4.88 -5.76 1.36
N SER A 87 -3.56 -5.82 1.17
CA SER A 87 -2.68 -6.75 1.88
C SER A 87 -2.38 -6.33 3.32
N GLY A 88 -2.61 -5.05 3.66
CA GLY A 88 -2.22 -4.49 4.96
C GLY A 88 -0.72 -4.19 5.05
N ALA A 89 0.05 -4.43 3.99
CA ALA A 89 1.50 -4.20 3.92
C ALA A 89 1.87 -2.72 4.01
N ILE A 90 0.92 -1.78 3.83
CA ILE A 90 1.13 -0.37 4.22
C ILE A 90 1.40 -0.25 5.70
N TYR A 91 0.70 -1.01 6.54
CA TYR A 91 0.74 -0.80 7.98
C TYR A 91 1.91 -1.49 8.68
N ASP A 92 2.51 -2.47 8.01
CA ASP A 92 3.63 -3.28 8.53
C ASP A 92 5.00 -2.60 8.40
N VAL A 93 5.05 -1.42 7.77
CA VAL A 93 6.26 -0.63 7.53
C VAL A 93 6.92 -0.14 8.83
N LYS A 94 6.11 0.07 9.87
CA LYS A 94 6.58 0.12 11.26
C LYS A 94 6.29 -1.26 11.81
N GLY A 95 7.31 -2.04 12.17
CA GLY A 95 7.18 -3.32 12.89
C GLY A 95 6.38 -3.19 14.20
N SER A 96 5.09 -3.00 14.06
CA SER A 96 4.15 -2.53 15.07
C SER A 96 2.89 -3.39 15.03
N GLN A 97 3.07 -4.69 14.86
CA GLN A 97 2.70 -5.50 16.02
C GLN A 97 3.68 -5.14 17.14
N LYS A 98 3.42 -4.02 17.82
CA LYS A 98 3.59 -4.04 19.26
C LYS A 98 2.63 -5.15 19.67
N GLU A 99 3.10 -6.41 19.66
CA GLU A 99 2.63 -7.37 20.61
C GLU A 99 2.58 -6.57 21.88
N LYS A 100 1.35 -6.25 22.31
CA LYS A 100 1.15 -5.69 23.64
C LYS A 100 1.96 -6.65 24.48
N ASN A 101 3.03 -6.16 25.10
CA ASN A 101 3.89 -6.98 25.92
C ASN A 101 2.99 -7.33 27.11
N ILE A 102 2.15 -8.34 26.93
CA ILE A 102 1.19 -8.81 27.90
C ILE A 102 2.10 -9.48 28.91
N LYS A 103 2.63 -8.67 29.83
CA LYS A 103 3.22 -9.19 31.04
C LYS A 103 2.10 -9.94 31.72
N ILE A 104 2.08 -11.25 31.53
CA ILE A 104 1.22 -12.17 32.26
C ILE A 104 1.66 -12.04 33.72
N LYS A 105 1.07 -11.08 34.42
CA LYS A 105 1.24 -10.95 35.85
C LYS A 105 0.42 -12.07 36.49
N PRO A 106 0.98 -12.83 37.44
CA PRO A 106 0.20 -13.81 38.18
C PRO A 106 -1.00 -13.11 38.80
N LYS A 107 -2.19 -13.67 38.58
CA LYS A 107 -3.42 -13.17 39.23
C LYS A 107 -3.25 -13.33 40.74
N ALA A 108 -3.65 -12.33 41.51
CA ALA A 108 -3.60 -12.41 42.96
C ALA A 108 -4.43 -13.61 43.47
N LYS A 109 -3.92 -14.29 44.51
CA LYS A 109 -4.63 -15.40 45.15
C LYS A 109 -6.00 -14.90 45.65
N PRO A 110 -7.11 -15.61 45.35
CA PRO A 110 -8.42 -15.20 45.85
C PRO A 110 -8.40 -15.24 47.39
N ASN A 111 -8.79 -14.14 48.02
CA ASN A 111 -8.83 -14.03 49.46
C ASN A 111 -9.99 -14.87 50.03
N ARG A 112 -9.68 -16.08 50.53
CA ARG A 112 -10.66 -17.00 51.12
C ARG A 112 -11.29 -16.49 52.42
N ALA A 113 -10.69 -15.49 53.07
CA ALA A 113 -11.14 -15.00 54.38
C ALA A 113 -12.45 -14.20 54.36
N LYS A 114 -12.92 -13.73 53.18
CA LYS A 114 -14.17 -12.96 53.07
C LYS A 114 -15.44 -13.81 53.21
N HIS A 115 -15.36 -15.14 53.06
CA HIS A 115 -16.54 -16.01 53.10
C HIS A 115 -16.91 -16.57 54.49
N ASN A 116 -16.08 -16.33 55.53
CA ASN A 116 -16.35 -16.86 56.87
C ASN A 116 -17.05 -15.89 57.83
N LYS A 117 -17.37 -14.65 57.40
CA LYS A 117 -18.03 -13.67 58.28
C LYS A 117 -19.57 -13.74 58.31
N ASN A 118 -20.20 -14.51 57.42
CA ASN A 118 -21.66 -14.65 57.36
C ASN A 118 -22.19 -15.99 57.93
N LYS A 119 -21.42 -16.67 58.78
CA LYS A 119 -21.86 -17.85 59.54
C LYS A 119 -21.72 -17.63 61.05
N LYS A 120 -22.40 -16.61 61.57
CA LYS A 120 -22.74 -16.49 62.99
C LYS A 120 -24.15 -15.93 63.09
#